data_AF-A0A494XB19-F1
#
_entry.id   AF-A0A494XB19-F1
#
_cell.length_a   1.000
_cell.length_b   1.000
_cell.length_c   1.000
_cell.angle_alpha   90.00
_cell.angle_beta   90.00
_cell.angle_gamma   90.00
#
_symmetry.space_group_name_H-M   'P 1'
#
loop_
_entity.id
_entity.type
_entity.pdbx_description
1 polymer ?
#
loop_
_entity_poly.entity_id
_entity_poly.type
_entity_poly.pdbx_seq_one_letter_code
_entity_poly.pdbx_strand_id
1 'polypeptide(L)'
;MQRDEAWGKLEAFAREELGKPLFGKLRLELSTRLEEDLGLTGVDAVEFIDHWVERFGITAKEFPYARYFGPEGLDVIGAIASIFSKRSRQPLVPITLGMLAEAMVAGHWDTEEIEAKAGANRSH
;
A
#
# COMPACT_ATOMS: atom_id res chain seq x y z
N MET A 1 4.75 4.36 18.51
CA MET A 1 3.93 5.35 17.78
C MET A 1 2.46 5.00 18.03
N GLN A 2 1.55 5.98 18.17
CA GLN A 2 0.10 5.69 18.28
C GLN A 2 -0.53 5.60 16.88
N ARG A 3 -1.62 4.83 16.72
CA ARG A 3 -2.28 4.64 15.41
C ARG A 3 -2.74 5.95 14.77
N ASP A 4 -3.31 6.88 15.54
CA ASP A 4 -3.73 8.20 15.04
C ASP A 4 -2.55 9.03 14.55
N GLU A 5 -1.40 8.95 15.23
CA GLU A 5 -0.18 9.65 14.81
C GLU A 5 0.43 9.00 13.56
N ALA A 6 0.45 7.67 13.51
CA ALA A 6 0.89 6.91 12.34
C ALA A 6 0.02 7.26 11.13
N TRP A 7 -1.30 7.29 11.32
CA TRP A 7 -2.26 7.68 10.30
C TRP A 7 -2.02 9.11 9.80
N GLY A 8 -1.89 10.10 10.70
CA GLY A 8 -1.65 11.48 10.29
C GLY A 8 -0.37 11.65 9.47
N LYS A 9 0.71 10.92 9.83
CA LYS A 9 1.96 10.89 9.09
C LYS A 9 1.83 10.19 7.73
N LEU A 10 1.16 9.04 7.70
CA LEU A 10 0.88 8.29 6.47
C LEU A 10 0.01 9.09 5.50
N GLU A 11 -1.02 9.77 6.01
CA GLU A 11 -1.90 10.62 5.21
C GLU A 11 -1.11 11.76 4.56
N ALA A 12 -0.25 12.43 5.34
CA ALA A 12 0.62 13.48 4.81
C ALA A 12 1.59 12.94 3.75
N PHE A 13 2.19 11.77 4.00
CA PHE A 13 3.05 11.07 3.05
C PHE A 13 2.32 10.74 1.75
N ALA A 14 1.16 10.08 1.84
CA ALA A 14 0.39 9.67 0.68
C ALA A 14 -0.07 10.88 -0.15
N ARG A 15 -0.45 11.99 0.50
CA ARG A 15 -0.76 13.26 -0.19
C ARG A 15 0.45 13.88 -0.89
N GLU A 16 1.65 13.67 -0.37
CA GLU A 16 2.89 14.16 -0.98
C GLU A 16 3.25 13.32 -2.21
N GLU A 17 3.26 11.99 -2.09
CA GLU A 17 3.58 11.06 -3.17
C GLU A 17 2.56 11.12 -4.31
N LEU A 18 1.26 11.16 -3.99
CA LEU A 18 0.18 11.25 -4.99
C LEU A 18 0.01 12.68 -5.53
N GLY A 19 0.70 13.65 -4.93
CA GLY A 19 0.57 15.06 -5.22
C GLY A 19 -0.74 15.68 -4.75
N LYS A 20 -0.80 17.02 -4.82
CA LYS A 20 -2.04 17.76 -4.54
C LYS A 20 -3.01 17.52 -5.69
N PRO A 21 -4.19 16.91 -5.46
CA PRO A 21 -5.18 16.79 -6.52
C PRO A 21 -5.50 18.19 -7.08
N LEU A 22 -5.40 18.33 -8.41
CA LEU A 22 -5.72 19.58 -9.10
C LEU A 22 -7.19 19.99 -8.91
N PHE A 23 -8.05 19.02 -8.55
CA PHE A 23 -9.46 19.23 -8.22
C PHE A 23 -9.87 18.36 -7.02
N GLY A 24 -10.32 19.00 -5.94
CA GLY A 24 -10.91 18.34 -4.76
C GLY A 24 -9.93 18.04 -3.62
N LYS A 25 -10.45 17.61 -2.47
CA LYS A 25 -9.63 17.06 -1.37
C LYS A 25 -9.56 15.55 -1.57
N LEU A 26 -8.35 14.99 -1.72
CA LEU A 26 -8.16 13.55 -1.64
C LEU A 26 -8.57 13.13 -0.22
N ARG A 27 -9.68 12.39 -0.12
CA ARG A 27 -10.14 11.79 1.14
C ARG A 27 -9.46 10.43 1.25
N LEU A 28 -8.42 10.39 2.07
CA LEU A 28 -7.76 9.16 2.46
C LEU A 28 -8.46 8.65 3.71
N GLU A 29 -8.75 7.36 3.75
CA GLU A 29 -9.35 6.65 4.86
C GLU A 29 -8.56 5.36 5.12
N LEU A 30 -8.68 4.77 6.31
CA LEU A 30 -8.01 3.50 6.64
C LEU A 30 -8.40 2.36 5.69
N SER A 31 -9.59 2.45 5.11
CA SER A 31 -10.14 1.51 4.13
C SER A 31 -9.72 1.82 2.68
N THR A 32 -9.09 2.96 2.43
CA THR A 32 -8.61 3.37 1.09
C THR A 32 -7.57 2.36 0.60
N ARG A 33 -7.81 1.83 -0.60
CA ARG A 33 -6.98 0.79 -1.22
C ARG A 33 -5.94 1.43 -2.13
N LEU A 34 -4.69 0.97 -2.07
CA LEU A 34 -3.61 1.55 -2.89
C LEU A 34 -3.93 1.45 -4.40
N GLU A 35 -4.31 0.27 -4.88
CA GLU A 35 -4.57 0.08 -6.31
C GLU A 35 -5.89 0.72 -6.76
N GLU A 36 -7.01 0.45 -6.06
CA GLU A 36 -8.33 0.85 -6.55
C GLU A 36 -8.71 2.30 -6.23
N ASP A 37 -8.26 2.83 -5.09
CA ASP A 37 -8.60 4.21 -4.69
C ASP A 37 -7.48 5.21 -5.04
N LEU A 38 -6.22 4.79 -4.98
CA LEU A 38 -5.07 5.67 -5.26
C LEU A 38 -4.49 5.48 -6.66
N GLY A 39 -4.86 4.39 -7.36
CA GLY A 39 -4.32 4.08 -8.68
C GLY A 39 -2.86 3.62 -8.66
N LEU A 40 -2.29 3.35 -7.48
CA LEU A 40 -0.93 2.85 -7.33
C LEU A 40 -0.91 1.37 -7.74
N THR A 41 -0.48 1.07 -8.95
CA THR A 41 -0.49 -0.29 -9.52
C THR A 41 0.92 -0.68 -9.97
N GLY A 42 1.24 -1.97 -9.90
CA GLY A 42 2.52 -2.51 -10.38
C GLY A 42 3.71 -1.80 -9.76
N VAL A 43 4.52 -1.13 -10.59
CA VAL A 43 5.77 -0.47 -10.18
C VAL A 43 5.52 0.74 -9.27
N ASP A 44 4.51 1.56 -9.53
CA ASP A 44 4.20 2.75 -8.72
C ASP A 44 3.87 2.35 -7.28
N ALA A 45 3.22 1.21 -7.09
CA ALA A 45 2.90 0.70 -5.76
C ALA A 45 4.14 0.19 -5.03
N VAL A 46 5.09 -0.43 -5.74
CA VAL A 46 6.35 -0.87 -5.14
C VAL A 46 7.19 0.33 -4.72
N GLU A 47 7.35 1.32 -5.58
CA GLU A 47 8.07 2.58 -5.29
C GLU A 47 7.45 3.27 -4.07
N PHE A 48 6.12 3.37 -4.02
CA PHE A 48 5.42 3.96 -2.89
C PHE A 48 5.69 3.23 -1.57
N ILE A 49 5.69 1.90 -1.59
CA ILE A 49 5.97 1.08 -0.39
C ILE A 49 7.43 1.21 0.03
N ASP A 50 8.37 1.25 -0.93
CA ASP A 50 9.80 1.41 -0.64
C ASP A 50 10.07 2.78 -0.01
N HIS A 51 9.57 3.86 -0.62
CA HIS A 51 9.65 5.20 -0.04
C HIS A 51 9.00 5.31 1.34
N TRP A 52 7.86 4.65 1.54
CA TRP A 52 7.20 4.60 2.83
C TRP A 52 8.08 3.90 3.89
N VAL A 53 8.64 2.75 3.55
CA VAL A 53 9.59 2.00 4.40
C VAL A 53 10.79 2.85 4.77
N GLU A 54 11.42 3.49 3.79
CA GLU A 54 12.61 4.33 3.99
C GLU A 54 12.28 5.57 4.83
N ARG A 55 11.17 6.25 4.53
CA ARG A 55 10.77 7.50 5.19
C ARG A 55 10.40 7.29 6.66
N PHE A 56 9.79 6.16 6.99
CA PHE A 56 9.35 5.86 8.35
C PHE A 56 10.26 4.88 9.09
N GLY A 57 11.29 4.35 8.43
CA GLY A 57 12.24 3.41 9.02
C GLY A 57 11.61 2.07 9.39
N ILE A 58 10.67 1.58 8.58
CA ILE A 58 9.90 0.37 8.87
C ILE A 58 10.62 -0.85 8.34
N THR A 59 10.72 -1.91 9.14
CA THR A 59 11.33 -3.14 8.64
C THR A 59 10.31 -3.94 7.81
N ALA A 60 10.40 -3.88 6.48
CA ALA A 60 9.54 -4.63 5.55
C ALA A 60 10.33 -5.63 4.68
N LYS A 61 11.35 -6.26 5.27
CA LYS A 61 12.34 -7.08 4.55
C LYS A 61 11.75 -8.30 3.83
N GLU A 62 10.58 -8.76 4.25
CA GLU A 62 9.85 -9.90 3.66
C GLU A 62 8.46 -9.49 3.16
N PHE A 63 8.32 -8.24 2.69
CA PHE A 63 7.04 -7.78 2.17
C PHE A 63 6.60 -8.62 0.95
N PRO A 64 5.43 -9.29 1.00
CA PRO A 64 5.03 -10.24 -0.03
C PRO A 64 4.38 -9.51 -1.21
N TYR A 65 5.17 -8.78 -1.99
CA TYR A 65 4.69 -8.07 -3.18
C TYR A 65 3.90 -8.97 -4.14
N ALA A 66 4.33 -10.23 -4.30
CA ALA A 66 3.63 -11.22 -5.13
C ALA A 66 2.21 -11.56 -4.64
N ARG A 67 1.93 -11.37 -3.35
CA ARG A 67 0.62 -11.64 -2.73
C ARG A 67 -0.36 -10.48 -2.93
N TYR A 68 0.15 -9.25 -2.90
CA TYR A 68 -0.66 -8.03 -3.04
C TYR A 68 -0.79 -7.55 -4.49
N PHE A 69 0.27 -7.65 -5.27
CA PHE A 69 0.33 -7.17 -6.66
C PHE A 69 0.37 -8.31 -7.69
N GLY A 70 0.42 -9.56 -7.21
CA GLY A 70 0.41 -10.76 -8.04
C GLY A 70 1.79 -11.16 -8.54
N PRO A 71 1.96 -12.42 -8.98
CA PRO A 71 3.20 -12.88 -9.60
C PRO A 71 3.51 -12.09 -10.88
N GLU A 72 2.47 -11.63 -11.59
CA GLU A 72 2.62 -10.76 -12.75
C GLU A 72 3.07 -9.37 -12.32
N GLY A 73 2.59 -8.75 -11.23
CA GLY A 73 3.07 -7.43 -10.80
C GLY A 73 4.59 -7.32 -10.65
N LEU A 74 5.25 -8.37 -10.15
CA LEU A 74 6.72 -8.45 -10.04
C LEU A 74 7.42 -8.82 -11.36
N ASP A 75 6.86 -9.74 -12.14
CA ASP A 75 7.36 -10.09 -13.49
C ASP A 75 7.25 -8.87 -14.43
N VAL A 76 6.23 -8.06 -14.19
CA VAL A 76 5.89 -6.81 -14.85
C VAL A 76 6.87 -5.75 -14.32
N ILE A 77 7.38 -5.67 -13.08
CA ILE A 77 8.54 -4.78 -12.77
C ILE A 77 9.75 -5.03 -13.69
N GLY A 78 10.01 -6.29 -14.04
CA GLY A 78 10.99 -6.65 -15.07
C GLY A 78 10.56 -6.34 -16.52
N ALA A 79 9.26 -6.34 -16.81
CA ALA A 79 8.68 -6.23 -18.16
C ALA A 79 7.89 -4.91 -18.46
N ILE A 80 7.66 -4.02 -17.49
CA ILE A 80 6.93 -2.72 -17.55
C ILE A 80 7.78 -1.66 -18.21
N ALA A 81 9.10 -1.84 -18.27
CA ALA A 81 9.91 -1.11 -19.25
C ALA A 81 9.43 -1.35 -20.69
N SER A 82 8.65 -2.42 -20.94
CA SER A 82 8.11 -2.72 -22.25
C SER A 82 6.66 -2.30 -22.44
N ILE A 83 5.64 -2.96 -21.87
CA ILE A 83 4.26 -2.75 -22.38
C ILE A 83 3.19 -3.07 -21.32
N PHE A 84 2.49 -2.03 -20.84
CA PHE A 84 1.20 -2.09 -20.14
C PHE A 84 0.30 -3.20 -20.71
N SER A 85 0.25 -4.38 -20.09
CA SER A 85 -0.64 -5.46 -20.48
C SER A 85 -1.58 -5.84 -19.35
N LYS A 86 -2.81 -5.38 -19.57
CA LYS A 86 -4.03 -5.63 -18.82
C LYS A 86 -4.40 -7.12 -18.91
N ARG A 87 -3.95 -7.97 -17.99
CA ARG A 87 -4.55 -9.30 -17.81
C ARG A 87 -4.23 -9.97 -16.49
N SER A 88 -5.16 -10.85 -16.10
CA SER A 88 -5.15 -11.79 -14.97
C SER A 88 -5.41 -11.24 -13.56
N ARG A 89 -6.70 -11.20 -13.22
CA ARG A 89 -7.18 -11.05 -11.83
C ARG A 89 -7.14 -12.42 -11.15
N GLN A 90 -6.02 -12.74 -10.51
CA GLN A 90 -6.09 -13.59 -9.31
C GLN A 90 -6.77 -12.76 -8.20
N PRO A 91 -7.48 -13.36 -7.22
CA PRO A 91 -8.05 -12.62 -6.10
C PRO A 91 -6.91 -12.13 -5.19
N LEU A 92 -6.34 -10.99 -5.56
CA LEU A 92 -5.32 -10.29 -4.80
C LEU A 92 -5.97 -9.69 -3.56
N VAL A 93 -5.30 -9.81 -2.41
CA VAL A 93 -5.75 -9.13 -1.20
C VAL A 93 -5.47 -7.64 -1.42
N PRO A 94 -6.47 -6.75 -1.40
CA PRO A 94 -6.21 -5.33 -1.60
C PRO A 94 -5.50 -4.77 -0.36
N ILE A 95 -4.31 -4.22 -0.55
CA ILE A 95 -3.58 -3.49 0.49
C ILE A 95 -4.22 -2.13 0.71
N THR A 96 -4.49 -1.79 1.98
CA THR A 96 -5.10 -0.52 2.37
C THR A 96 -4.13 0.35 3.14
N LEU A 97 -4.39 1.66 3.19
CA LEU A 97 -3.61 2.58 4.01
C LEU A 97 -3.69 2.23 5.51
N GLY A 98 -4.80 1.65 5.97
CA GLY A 98 -4.92 1.17 7.35
C GLY A 98 -3.90 0.08 7.68
N MET A 99 -3.60 -0.82 6.73
CA MET A 99 -2.56 -1.83 6.91
C MET A 99 -1.17 -1.20 7.06
N LEU A 100 -0.86 -0.18 6.28
CA LEU A 100 0.40 0.57 6.40
C LEU A 100 0.48 1.32 7.74
N ALA A 101 -0.62 1.94 8.19
CA ALA A 101 -0.65 2.60 9.48
C ALA A 101 -0.39 1.61 10.64
N GLU A 102 -0.91 0.38 10.55
CA GLU A 102 -0.63 -0.66 11.53
C GLU A 102 0.84 -1.07 11.54
N ALA A 103 1.45 -1.23 10.38
CA ALA A 103 2.87 -1.56 10.27
C ALA A 103 3.78 -0.42 10.77
N MET A 104 3.36 0.84 10.61
CA MET A 104 4.03 2.00 11.23
C MET A 104 3.96 1.97 12.76
N VAL A 105 2.83 1.55 13.32
CA VAL A 105 2.68 1.39 14.78
C VAL A 105 3.56 0.26 15.29
N ALA A 106 3.61 -0.87 14.57
CA ALA A 106 4.44 -2.03 14.89
C ALA A 106 5.95 -1.77 14.66
N GLY A 107 6.30 -0.87 13.74
CA GLY A 107 7.67 -0.62 13.30
C GLY A 107 8.23 -1.68 12.33
N HIS A 108 7.42 -2.67 11.97
CA HIS A 108 7.73 -3.69 10.98
C HIS A 108 6.46 -4.09 10.23
N TRP A 109 6.64 -4.65 9.04
CA TRP A 109 5.55 -5.27 8.29
C TRP A 109 5.47 -6.75 8.64
N ASP A 110 4.33 -7.18 9.17
CA ASP A 110 3.99 -8.60 9.37
C ASP A 110 2.71 -8.93 8.62
N THR A 111 2.82 -9.65 7.51
CA THR A 111 1.70 -9.95 6.62
C THR A 111 0.55 -10.63 7.35
N GLU A 112 0.83 -11.61 8.21
CA GLU A 112 -0.21 -12.39 8.89
C GLU A 112 -0.93 -11.55 9.95
N GLU A 113 -0.18 -10.80 10.77
CA GLU A 113 -0.75 -9.93 11.78
C GLU A 113 -1.57 -8.79 11.16
N ILE A 114 -1.04 -8.17 10.12
CA ILE A 114 -1.67 -7.04 9.45
C ILE A 114 -2.92 -7.48 8.68
N GLU A 115 -2.87 -8.62 7.98
CA GLU A 115 -4.06 -9.19 7.32
C GLU A 115 -5.12 -9.61 8.35
N ALA A 116 -4.73 -10.20 9.48
CA ALA A 116 -5.67 -10.57 10.55
C ALA A 116 -6.36 -9.33 11.15
N LYS A 117 -5.61 -8.26 11.41
CA LYS A 117 -6.14 -6.98 11.91
C LYS A 117 -7.06 -6.31 10.88
N ALA A 118 -6.68 -6.33 9.61
CA ALA A 118 -7.50 -5.76 8.55
C ALA A 118 -8.78 -6.57 8.29
N GLY A 119 -8.71 -7.90 8.35
CA GLY A 119 -9.87 -8.79 8.22
C GLY A 119 -10.85 -8.67 9.38
N ALA A 120 -10.34 -8.53 10.61
CA ALA A 120 -11.15 -8.27 11.80
C ALA A 120 -11.94 -6.96 11.71
N ASN A 121 -11.38 -5.94 11.05
CA ASN A 121 -12.01 -4.63 10.89
C ASN A 121 -13.05 -4.55 9.75
N ARG A 122 -13.23 -5.61 8.95
CA ARG A 122 -14.22 -5.69 7.84
C ARG A 122 -15.55 -6.36 8.24
N SER A 123 -15.72 -6.76 9.50
CA SER A 123 -16.92 -7.49 9.98
C SER A 123 -17.99 -6.61 10.64
N HIS A 124 -18.08 -5.31 10.30
CA HIS A 124 -19.09 -4.40 10.84
C HIS A 124 -19.99 -3.80 9.76
#